data_AF-A0A3D5NT84-F1
#
_entry.id   AF-A0A3D5NT84-F1
#
_cell.length_a   1.000
_cell.length_b   1.000
_cell.length_c   1.000
_cell.angle_alpha   90.00
_cell.angle_beta   90.00
_cell.angle_gamma   90.00
#
_symmetry.space_group_name_H-M   'P 1'
#
loop_
_entity.id
_entity.type
_entity.pdbx_description
1 polymer ?
#
loop_
_entity_poly.entity_id
_entity_poly.type
_entity_poly.pdbx_seq_one_letter_code
_entity_poly.pdbx_strand_id
1 'polypeptide(L)'
;MSSEHESVSQFFHILQSVFQPKGCSEVDSGHYEYTLYSSCMNTDKGIYYYKTYNNSQISAVYLHDENLDGSEVLSYPLLYDQNIHVQNRKI
;
A
#
# COMPACT_ATOMS: atom_id res chain seq x y z
N MET A 1 21.67 6.58 -9.88
CA MET A 1 20.64 5.53 -10.04
C MET A 1 19.89 5.47 -8.73
N SER A 2 18.58 5.71 -8.71
CA SER A 2 17.78 5.55 -7.49
C SER A 2 17.60 4.05 -7.19
N SER A 3 17.67 3.68 -5.92
CA SER A 3 17.31 2.33 -5.48
C SER A 3 15.80 2.09 -5.64
N GLU A 4 15.39 0.82 -5.59
CA GLU A 4 13.97 0.44 -5.55
C GLU A 4 13.24 1.20 -4.43
N HIS A 5 13.81 1.17 -3.22
CA HIS A 5 13.23 1.79 -2.03
C HIS A 5 13.04 3.31 -2.19
N GLU A 6 14.01 4.01 -2.77
CA GLU A 6 13.89 5.45 -3.03
C GLU A 6 12.80 5.74 -4.07
N SER A 7 12.72 4.92 -5.12
CA SER A 7 11.75 5.09 -6.21
C SER A 7 10.32 4.84 -5.72
N VAL A 8 10.10 3.75 -4.96
CA VAL A 8 8.82 3.43 -4.32
C VAL A 8 8.45 4.49 -3.29
N SER A 9 9.40 4.94 -2.46
CA SER A 9 9.17 6.00 -1.48
C SER A 9 8.69 7.29 -2.15
N GLN A 10 9.39 7.72 -3.21
CA GLN A 10 9.03 8.92 -3.97
C GLN A 10 7.66 8.77 -4.65
N PHE A 11 7.33 7.59 -5.16
CA PHE A 11 6.02 7.31 -5.74
C PHE A 11 4.89 7.52 -4.71
N PHE A 12 5.05 6.99 -3.50
CA PHE A 12 4.07 7.20 -2.43
C PHE A 12 4.01 8.65 -1.96
N HIS A 13 5.13 9.41 -1.98
CA HIS A 13 5.10 10.84 -1.72
C HIS A 13 4.28 11.61 -2.77
N ILE A 14 4.37 11.24 -4.05
CA ILE A 14 3.56 11.84 -5.11
C ILE A 14 2.08 11.51 -4.89
N LEU A 15 1.73 10.24 -4.63
CA LEU A 15 0.33 9.88 -4.35
C LEU A 15 -0.22 10.55 -3.10
N GLN A 16 0.63 10.82 -2.09
CA GLN A 16 0.22 11.53 -0.88
C GLN A 16 -0.23 12.97 -1.16
N SER A 17 0.26 13.61 -2.23
CA SER A 17 -0.14 14.98 -2.60
C SER A 17 -1.60 15.09 -3.02
N VAL A 18 -2.23 13.98 -3.41
CA VAL A 18 -3.63 13.88 -3.82
C VAL A 18 -4.44 12.94 -2.90
N PHE A 19 -3.89 12.60 -1.74
CA PHE A 19 -4.58 11.79 -0.74
C PHE A 19 -5.82 12.51 -0.23
N GLN A 20 -6.94 11.81 -0.17
CA GLN A 20 -8.21 12.32 0.35
C GLN A 20 -8.45 11.80 1.77
N PRO A 21 -8.34 12.65 2.81
CA PRO A 21 -8.70 12.27 4.16
C PRO A 21 -10.21 12.07 4.29
N LYS A 22 -10.62 11.09 5.11
CA LYS A 22 -12.03 10.86 5.39
C LYS A 22 -12.66 12.09 6.06
N GLY A 23 -13.79 12.53 5.52
CA GLY A 23 -14.52 13.70 6.00
C GLY A 23 -14.30 14.98 5.17
N CYS A 24 -13.36 14.98 4.22
CA CYS A 24 -13.06 16.17 3.41
C CYS A 24 -13.88 16.27 2.12
N SER A 25 -14.38 15.16 1.58
CA SER A 25 -15.12 15.10 0.32
C SER A 25 -16.47 14.40 0.52
N GLU A 26 -17.53 15.17 0.76
CA GLU A 26 -18.89 14.62 0.91
C GLU A 26 -19.52 14.41 -0.47
N VAL A 27 -19.93 13.18 -0.77
CA VAL A 27 -20.52 12.79 -2.07
C VAL A 27 -22.03 12.57 -1.99
N ASP A 28 -22.53 12.28 -0.80
CA ASP A 28 -23.94 12.22 -0.42
C ASP A 28 -24.04 12.50 1.09
N SER A 29 -25.22 12.79 1.61
CA SER A 29 -25.42 13.12 3.03
C SER A 29 -24.78 12.06 3.94
N GLY A 30 -23.72 12.45 4.65
CA GLY A 30 -22.96 11.58 5.56
C GLY A 30 -22.06 10.53 4.88
N HIS A 31 -21.94 10.56 3.55
CA HIS A 31 -21.09 9.68 2.76
C HIS A 31 -19.90 10.46 2.23
N TYR A 32 -18.70 9.98 2.52
CA TYR A 32 -17.47 10.66 2.16
C TYR A 32 -16.61 9.80 1.24
N GLU A 33 -16.14 10.40 0.16
CA GLU A 33 -15.03 9.86 -0.61
C GLU A 33 -13.72 10.03 0.18
N TYR A 34 -12.89 9.00 0.18
CA TYR A 34 -11.56 9.03 0.78
C TYR A 34 -10.66 7.97 0.14
N THR A 35 -9.36 8.15 0.26
CA THR A 35 -8.39 7.20 -0.29
C THR A 35 -8.37 5.93 0.56
N LEU A 36 -8.98 4.84 0.07
CA LEU A 36 -9.03 3.55 0.78
C LEU A 36 -7.66 2.88 0.90
N TYR A 37 -6.91 2.89 -0.20
CA TYR A 37 -5.56 2.37 -0.31
C TYR A 37 -4.84 3.07 -1.47
N SER A 38 -3.51 3.05 -1.42
CA SER A 38 -2.64 3.54 -2.48
C SER A 38 -1.68 2.43 -2.88
N SER A 39 -1.41 2.27 -4.17
CA SER A 39 -0.52 1.22 -4.67
C SER A 39 0.48 1.73 -5.69
N CYS A 40 1.63 1.05 -5.75
CA CYS A 40 2.69 1.23 -6.73
C CYS A 40 3.13 -0.15 -7.19
N MET A 41 3.44 -0.33 -8.48
CA MET A 41 3.96 -1.60 -8.98
C MET A 41 5.33 -1.39 -9.61
N ASN A 42 6.27 -2.28 -9.33
CA ASN A 42 7.44 -2.44 -10.18
C ASN A 42 7.13 -3.53 -11.22
N THR A 43 6.94 -3.12 -12.47
CA THR A 43 6.59 -4.03 -13.57
C THR A 43 7.75 -4.86 -14.09
N ASP A 44 8.99 -4.37 -13.93
CA ASP A 44 10.19 -5.11 -14.33
C ASP A 44 10.49 -6.28 -13.38
N LYS A 45 10.12 -6.13 -12.10
CA LYS A 45 10.35 -7.11 -11.04
C LYS A 45 9.10 -7.87 -10.61
N GLY A 46 7.92 -7.50 -11.11
CA GLY A 46 6.65 -8.10 -10.70
C GLY A 46 6.33 -7.90 -9.21
N ILE A 47 6.58 -6.71 -8.65
CA ILE A 47 6.32 -6.43 -7.23
C ILE A 47 5.16 -5.45 -7.09
N TYR A 48 4.14 -5.83 -6.30
CA TYR A 48 3.00 -5.00 -5.98
C TYR A 48 3.15 -4.40 -4.58
N TYR A 49 3.34 -3.09 -4.48
CA TYR A 49 3.43 -2.35 -3.23
C TYR A 49 2.11 -1.66 -2.89
N TYR A 50 1.73 -1.63 -1.61
CA TYR A 50 0.55 -0.90 -1.17
C TYR A 50 0.65 -0.33 0.25
N LYS A 51 -0.16 0.70 0.51
CA LYS A 51 -0.55 1.20 1.84
C LYS A 51 -2.07 1.22 1.91
N THR A 52 -2.64 1.07 3.11
CA THR A 52 -4.09 1.28 3.32
C THR A 52 -4.32 2.58 4.07
N TYR A 53 -5.56 3.06 4.14
CA TYR A 53 -5.89 4.27 4.90
C TYR A 53 -5.45 4.18 6.38
N ASN A 54 -5.59 3.00 6.99
CA ASN A 54 -5.30 2.76 8.40
C ASN A 54 -3.86 2.24 8.64
N ASN A 55 -3.16 1.76 7.60
CA ASN A 55 -1.80 1.25 7.70
C ASN A 55 -0.84 2.04 6.80
N SER A 56 0.04 2.81 7.44
CA SER A 56 1.01 3.68 6.78
C SER A 56 2.27 2.96 6.32
N GLN A 57 2.48 1.72 6.76
CA GLN A 57 3.59 0.87 6.33
C GLN A 57 3.37 0.41 4.88
N ILE A 58 4.44 0.45 4.07
CA ILE A 58 4.41 -0.14 2.73
C ILE A 58 4.49 -1.66 2.86
N SER A 59 3.49 -2.34 2.34
CA SER A 59 3.46 -3.80 2.18
C SER A 59 3.75 -4.16 0.73
N ALA A 60 4.30 -5.35 0.48
CA ALA A 60 4.67 -5.81 -0.85
C ALA A 60 4.20 -7.26 -1.08
N VAL A 61 3.78 -7.56 -2.30
CA VAL A 61 3.51 -8.92 -2.80
C VAL A 61 4.39 -9.16 -4.01
N TYR A 62 5.16 -10.25 -3.99
CA TYR A 62 6.10 -10.60 -5.05
C TYR A 62 5.45 -11.64 -5.97
N LEU A 63 5.17 -11.26 -7.21
CA LEU A 63 4.51 -12.14 -8.18
C LEU A 63 5.35 -13.40 -8.45
N HIS A 64 6.66 -13.23 -8.59
CA HIS A 64 7.59 -14.31 -8.94
C HIS A 64 7.94 -15.23 -7.77
N ASP A 65 7.47 -14.93 -6.56
CA ASP A 65 7.59 -15.84 -5.41
C ASP A 65 6.47 -16.90 -5.41
N GLU A 66 5.49 -16.78 -6.32
CA GLU A 66 4.36 -17.69 -6.47
C GLU A 66 4.47 -18.60 -7.70
N ASN A 67 3.68 -19.69 -7.71
CA ASN A 67 3.55 -20.55 -8.88
C ASN A 67 2.69 -19.91 -9.97
N LEU A 68 3.34 -19.37 -11.01
CA LEU A 68 2.67 -18.70 -12.14
C LEU A 68 1.94 -19.65 -13.09
N ASP A 69 2.30 -20.94 -13.10
CA ASP A 69 1.62 -21.98 -13.88
C ASP A 69 0.52 -22.68 -13.06
N GLY A 70 0.16 -22.13 -11.90
CA GLY A 70 -0.92 -22.61 -11.05
C GLY A 70 -2.29 -22.49 -11.73
N SER A 71 -3.25 -23.30 -11.26
CA SER A 71 -4.64 -23.27 -11.75
C SER A 71 -5.61 -22.55 -10.81
N GLU A 72 -5.11 -22.06 -9.66
CA GLU A 72 -5.90 -21.39 -8.63
C GLU A 72 -5.49 -19.92 -8.50
N VAL A 73 -6.45 -19.08 -8.10
CA VAL A 73 -6.20 -17.66 -7.81
C VAL A 73 -5.64 -17.55 -6.39
N LEU A 74 -4.46 -16.95 -6.28
CA LEU A 74 -3.85 -16.62 -4.99
C LEU A 74 -4.34 -15.25 -4.52
N SER A 75 -4.75 -15.17 -3.26
CA SER A 75 -5.31 -13.95 -2.67
C SER A 75 -4.64 -13.63 -1.34
N TYR A 76 -4.11 -12.41 -1.23
CA TYR A 76 -3.50 -11.88 -0.02
C TYR A 76 -4.41 -10.79 0.57
N PRO A 77 -4.95 -10.96 1.80
CA PRO A 77 -5.79 -9.94 2.40
C PRO A 77 -4.98 -8.67 2.69
N LEU A 78 -5.61 -7.51 2.50
CA LEU A 78 -4.98 -6.23 2.82
C LEU A 78 -4.76 -6.10 4.32
N LEU A 79 -3.58 -5.59 4.69
CA LEU A 79 -3.24 -5.27 6.07
C LEU A 79 -3.83 -3.91 6.48
N TYR A 80 -4.95 -3.94 7.19
CA TYR A 80 -5.64 -2.72 7.65
C TYR A 80 -5.12 -2.18 8.99
N ASP A 81 -4.65 -3.04 9.88
CA ASP A 81 -4.15 -2.60 11.18
C ASP A 81 -2.81 -1.86 11.03
N GLN A 82 -2.64 -0.79 11.80
CA GLN A 82 -1.41 0.00 11.76
C GLN A 82 -0.23 -0.82 12.29
N ASN A 83 0.82 -0.92 11.49
CA ASN A 83 2.05 -1.59 11.89
C ASN A 83 3.02 -0.59 12.54
N ILE A 84 3.05 -0.58 13.87
CA ILE A 84 3.92 0.31 14.66
C ILE A 84 5.21 -0.43 15.05
N HIS A 85 6.35 0.05 14.54
CA HIS A 85 7.66 -0.42 14.98
C HIS A 85 8.04 0.21 16.33
N VAL A 86 7.96 -0.57 17.41
CA VAL A 86 8.30 -0.12 18.77
C VAL A 86 9.80 -0.21 19.01
N GLN A 87 10.49 0.92 19.12
CA GLN A 87 11.97 0.98 19.18
C GLN A 87 12.57 0.76 20.57
N ASN A 88 11.77 0.86 21.63
CA ASN A 88 12.27 0.90 23.02
C ASN A 88 11.69 -0.20 23.92
N ARG A 89 10.89 -1.13 23.38
CA ARG A 89 10.36 -2.24 24.17
C ARG A 89 11.49 -3.25 24.39
N LYS A 90 12.05 -3.24 25.60
CA LYS A 90 12.96 -4.27 26.07
C LYS A 90 12.12 -5.53 26.36
N ILE A 91 12.53 -6.65 25.77
CA ILE A 91 11.99 -7.99 26.09
C ILE A 91 12.55 -8.40 27.45
#